data_AF-A0A0S3F1M4-F1
#
_entry.id   AF-A0A0S3F1M4-F1
#
_cell.length_a   1.000
_cell.length_b   1.000
_cell.length_c   1.000
_cell.angle_alpha   90.00
_cell.angle_beta   90.00
_cell.angle_gamma   90.00
#
_symmetry.space_group_name_H-M   'P 1'
#
loop_
_entity.id
_entity.type
_entity.pdbx_description
1 polymer ?
#
loop_
_entity_poly.entity_id
_entity_poly.type
_entity_poly.pdbx_seq_one_letter_code
_entity_poly.pdbx_strand_id
1 'polypeptide(L)'
;MTQHLKLRVHVSEPWDFERSAGTAELTGWTIDHIDPDNEEWEVHLDEGFDFHERRIGRLLAGPRYVGEHLTRMFDAVAGFPVRLAYRDDGAWHYAFAGMISQRHERTEEPDNGTGI
;
A
#
# COMPACT_ATOMS: atom_id res chain seq x y z
N MET A 1 -18.94 0.38 -12.36
CA MET A 1 -18.07 1.37 -13.03
C MET A 1 -16.81 1.46 -12.21
N THR A 2 -15.64 1.24 -12.81
CA THR A 2 -14.35 1.41 -12.14
C THR A 2 -13.97 2.88 -12.17
N GLN A 3 -14.07 3.57 -11.04
CA GLN A 3 -13.73 5.00 -10.93
C GLN A 3 -12.36 5.14 -10.27
N HIS A 4 -11.51 6.02 -10.81
CA HIS A 4 -10.28 6.41 -10.12
C HIS A 4 -10.65 7.31 -8.94
N LEU A 5 -10.26 6.88 -7.74
CA LEU A 5 -10.45 7.65 -6.51
C LEU A 5 -9.12 8.24 -6.08
N LYS A 6 -9.10 9.56 -5.86
CA LYS A 6 -7.96 10.23 -5.24
C LYS A 6 -7.91 9.86 -3.76
N LEU A 7 -6.76 9.39 -3.30
CA LEU A 7 -6.54 8.96 -1.93
C LEU A 7 -5.54 9.86 -1.20
N ARG A 8 -5.78 10.00 0.10
CA ARG A 8 -4.79 10.44 1.08
C ARG A 8 -4.64 9.34 2.12
N VAL A 9 -3.39 8.92 2.34
CA VAL A 9 -3.00 7.88 3.29
C VAL A 9 -2.21 8.55 4.40
N HIS A 10 -2.71 8.51 5.63
CA HIS A 10 -2.03 9.08 6.79
C HIS A 10 -1.48 7.96 7.66
N VAL A 11 -0.15 7.88 7.80
CA VAL A 11 0.52 6.92 8.67
C VAL A 11 0.32 7.32 10.13
N SER A 12 -0.34 6.46 10.88
CA SER A 12 -0.81 6.74 12.25
C SER A 12 0.31 6.68 13.29
N GLU A 13 1.35 5.88 13.05
CA GLU A 13 2.55 5.81 13.90
C GLU A 13 3.79 6.13 13.06
N PRO A 14 4.04 7.42 12.78
CA PRO A 14 4.95 7.81 11.71
C PRO A 14 6.42 7.85 12.12
N TRP A 15 6.81 7.57 13.37
CA TRP A 15 8.14 7.95 13.86
C TRP A 15 9.29 7.39 13.01
N ASP A 16 9.27 6.10 12.68
CA ASP A 16 10.24 5.50 11.75
C ASP A 16 9.92 5.82 10.28
N PHE A 17 8.64 5.93 9.93
CA PHE A 17 8.20 6.18 8.56
C PHE A 17 8.60 7.57 8.05
N GLU A 18 8.24 8.62 8.80
CA GLU A 18 8.48 10.03 8.47
C GLU A 18 9.98 10.33 8.40
N ARG A 19 10.80 9.65 9.20
CA ARG A 19 12.26 9.73 9.10
C ARG A 19 12.78 9.23 7.75
N SER A 20 12.16 8.19 7.19
CA SER A 20 12.55 7.60 5.89
C SER A 20 11.89 8.30 4.70
N ALA A 21 10.60 8.62 4.80
CA ALA A 21 9.78 9.14 3.71
C ALA A 21 9.71 10.67 3.69
N GLY A 22 10.16 11.36 4.75
CA GLY A 22 10.10 12.82 4.88
C GLY A 22 8.70 13.39 5.17
N THR A 23 7.69 12.54 5.32
CA THR A 23 6.29 12.91 5.60
C THR A 23 5.54 11.74 6.23
N ALA A 24 4.52 12.03 7.05
CA ALA A 24 3.53 11.05 7.52
C ALA A 24 2.30 10.94 6.60
N GLU A 25 2.18 11.82 5.60
CA GLU A 25 1.09 11.85 4.64
C GLU A 25 1.56 11.45 3.24
N LEU A 26 0.91 10.45 2.67
CA LEU A 26 1.04 10.07 1.26
C LEU A 26 -0.21 10.45 0.49
N THR A 27 -0.03 10.77 -0.78
CA THR A 27 -1.11 11.01 -1.73
C THR A 27 -0.98 10.11 -2.94
N GLY A 28 -2.11 9.76 -3.53
CA GLY A 28 -2.15 8.80 -4.63
C GLY A 28 -3.56 8.59 -5.16
N TRP A 29 -3.75 7.49 -5.87
CA TRP A 29 -5.06 7.08 -6.36
C TRP A 29 -5.21 5.56 -6.37
N THR A 30 -6.45 5.09 -6.35
CA THR A 30 -6.81 3.68 -6.52
C THR A 30 -7.97 3.56 -7.51
N ILE A 31 -8.28 2.34 -7.92
CA ILE A 31 -9.47 2.01 -8.69
C ILE A 31 -10.49 1.39 -7.76
N ASP A 32 -11.64 2.02 -7.63
CA ASP A 32 -12.78 1.42 -6.93
C ASP A 32 -13.33 0.28 -7.77
N HIS A 33 -13.26 -0.94 -7.23
CA HIS A 33 -13.76 -2.13 -7.89
C HIS A 33 -14.68 -2.90 -6.95
N ILE A 34 -15.85 -3.26 -7.47
CA ILE A 34 -16.90 -4.00 -6.77
C ILE A 34 -16.60 -5.50 -6.92
N ASP A 35 -15.45 -5.93 -6.40
CA ASP A 35 -15.12 -7.34 -6.29
C ASP A 35 -15.28 -7.75 -4.81
N PRO A 36 -16.26 -8.61 -4.47
CA PRO A 36 -16.48 -9.03 -3.10
C PRO A 36 -15.33 -9.88 -2.53
N ASP A 37 -14.49 -10.46 -3.39
CA ASP A 37 -13.33 -11.26 -2.99
C ASP A 37 -12.05 -10.41 -2.86
N ASN A 38 -12.11 -9.12 -3.22
CA ASN A 38 -10.96 -8.25 -3.10
C ASN A 38 -10.75 -7.77 -1.65
N GLU A 39 -9.69 -8.28 -1.02
CA GLU A 39 -9.35 -7.96 0.36
C GLU A 39 -8.45 -6.72 0.51
N GLU A 40 -7.83 -6.26 -0.58
CA GLU A 40 -6.84 -5.18 -0.58
C GLU A 40 -6.95 -4.27 -1.81
N TRP A 41 -6.77 -2.97 -1.62
CA TRP A 41 -6.72 -2.01 -2.73
C TRP A 41 -5.27 -1.69 -3.09
N GLU A 42 -4.95 -1.79 -4.37
CA GLU A 42 -3.71 -1.24 -4.89
C GLU A 42 -3.81 0.29 -4.97
N VAL A 43 -2.86 0.97 -4.34
CA VAL A 43 -2.72 2.42 -4.36
C VAL A 43 -1.47 2.79 -5.14
N HIS A 44 -1.65 3.62 -6.15
CA HIS A 44 -0.58 4.25 -6.91
C HIS A 44 -0.23 5.59 -6.26
N LEU A 45 1.01 5.74 -5.81
CA LEU A 45 1.48 6.97 -5.16
C LEU A 45 1.84 8.03 -6.20
N ASP A 46 1.58 9.30 -5.87
CA ASP A 46 1.93 10.41 -6.76
C ASP A 46 3.44 10.59 -6.86
N GLU A 47 4.12 10.60 -5.72
CA GLU A 47 5.57 10.79 -5.64
C GLU A 47 6.30 9.51 -5.24
N GLY A 48 5.68 8.64 -4.45
CA GLY A 48 6.35 7.47 -3.85
C GLY A 48 7.32 7.85 -2.72
N PHE A 49 7.91 6.86 -2.06
CA PHE A 49 8.89 7.06 -0.98
C PHE A 49 9.93 5.94 -0.96
N ASP A 50 11.06 6.16 -0.27
CA ASP A 50 12.11 5.16 -0.12
C ASP A 50 11.97 4.40 1.19
N PHE A 51 12.05 3.08 1.13
CA PHE A 51 11.96 2.19 2.29
C PHE A 51 12.85 0.97 2.09
N HIS A 52 13.75 0.70 3.04
CA HIS A 52 14.78 -0.35 2.94
C HIS A 52 15.48 -0.38 1.56
N GLU A 53 16.03 0.75 1.14
CA GLU A 53 16.80 0.91 -0.12
C GLU A 53 15.98 0.68 -1.42
N ARG A 54 14.65 0.57 -1.31
CA ARG A 54 13.73 0.41 -2.45
C ARG A 54 12.83 1.62 -2.60
N ARG A 55 12.63 2.07 -3.85
CA ARG A 55 11.61 3.09 -4.18
C ARG A 55 10.25 2.43 -4.26
N ILE A 56 9.34 2.83 -3.39
CA ILE A 56 7.95 2.35 -3.36
C ILE A 56 7.06 3.36 -4.07
N GLY A 57 6.54 2.97 -5.25
CA GLY A 57 5.55 3.75 -6.01
C GLY A 57 4.13 3.17 -5.96
N ARG A 58 3.98 1.94 -5.46
CA ARG A 58 2.70 1.22 -5.34
C ARG A 58 2.64 0.49 -4.01
N LEU A 59 1.48 0.51 -3.37
CA LEU A 59 1.24 -0.18 -2.10
C LEU A 59 -0.11 -0.90 -2.13
N LEU A 60 -0.25 -1.91 -1.27
CA LEU A 60 -1.55 -2.51 -0.98
C LEU A 60 -2.07 -1.91 0.33
N ALA A 61 -3.35 -1.57 0.35
CA ALA A 61 -4.04 -1.07 1.54
C ALA A 61 -5.23 -1.97 1.83
N GLY A 62 -5.32 -2.52 3.04
CA GLY A 62 -6.42 -3.39 3.45
C GLY A 62 -6.80 -3.19 4.92
N PRO A 63 -8.02 -3.56 5.33
CA PRO A 63 -8.48 -3.45 6.71
C PRO A 63 -7.88 -4.53 7.62
N ARG A 64 -7.30 -5.59 7.03
CA ARG A 64 -6.61 -6.66 7.74
C ARG A 64 -5.11 -6.42 7.78
N TYR A 65 -4.45 -6.99 8.77
CA TYR A 65 -2.99 -7.05 8.80
C TYR A 65 -2.52 -7.92 7.63
N VAL A 66 -1.81 -7.32 6.69
CA VAL A 66 -1.15 -8.04 5.61
C VAL A 66 0.33 -7.97 5.85
N GLY A 67 0.93 -9.13 6.15
CA GLY A 67 2.35 -9.27 6.43
C GLY A 67 2.88 -10.54 5.79
N GLU A 68 4.12 -10.45 5.31
CA GLU A 68 4.93 -11.61 4.92
C GLU A 68 5.01 -12.65 6.06
N HIS A 69 5.46 -13.86 5.71
CA HIS A 69 5.92 -14.82 6.71
C HIS A 69 7.05 -14.19 7.54
N LEU A 70 6.72 -13.78 8.78
CA LEU A 70 7.71 -13.30 9.75
C LEU A 70 8.73 -14.42 10.00
N THR A 71 9.91 -14.31 9.42
CA THR A 71 10.96 -15.32 9.58
C THR A 71 11.69 -15.14 10.93
N ARG A 72 11.73 -13.91 11.48
CA ARG A 72 12.22 -13.59 12.83
C ARG A 72 11.37 -12.51 13.50
N MET A 73 11.35 -12.54 14.83
CA MET A 73 10.55 -11.64 15.69
C MET A 73 10.98 -10.16 15.61
N PHE A 74 12.21 -9.87 15.18
CA PHE A 74 12.77 -8.51 15.10
C PHE A 74 12.88 -7.95 13.67
N ASP A 75 12.45 -8.70 12.66
CA ASP A 75 12.31 -8.18 11.28
C ASP A 75 11.03 -7.33 11.12
N ALA A 76 10.39 -6.97 12.24
CA ALA A 76 9.02 -6.51 12.31
C ALA A 76 8.89 -4.99 12.14
N VAL A 77 8.83 -4.55 10.89
CA VAL A 77 7.81 -3.58 10.48
C VAL A 77 7.12 -4.13 9.24
N ALA A 78 6.16 -5.04 9.43
CA ALA A 78 5.50 -5.75 8.33
C ALA A 78 4.41 -4.90 7.62
N GLY A 79 4.13 -3.70 8.12
CA GLY A 79 3.22 -2.72 7.53
C GLY A 79 2.97 -1.56 8.48
N PHE A 80 2.61 -0.40 7.94
CA PHE A 80 2.32 0.78 8.75
C PHE A 80 0.81 0.93 8.97
N PRO A 81 0.34 1.18 10.21
CA PRO A 81 -1.06 1.50 10.45
C PRO A 81 -1.38 2.83 9.79
N VAL A 82 -2.48 2.88 9.05
CA VAL A 82 -2.88 4.02 8.25
C VAL A 82 -4.36 4.36 8.40
N ARG A 83 -4.67 5.63 8.18
CA ARG A 83 -6.02 6.12 7.93
C ARG A 83 -6.14 6.52 6.46
N LEU A 84 -7.07 5.89 5.74
CA LEU A 84 -7.36 6.23 4.34
C LEU A 84 -8.53 7.20 4.27
N ALA A 85 -8.40 8.18 3.38
CA ALA A 85 -9.47 9.08 2.98
C ALA A 85 -9.51 9.17 1.45
N TYR A 86 -10.70 9.23 0.88
CA TYR A 86 -10.91 9.48 -0.55
C TYR A 86 -11.47 10.88 -0.77
N ARG A 87 -11.23 11.43 -1.96
CA ARG A 87 -11.78 12.73 -2.35
C ARG A 87 -12.99 12.55 -3.24
N ASP A 88 -14.12 13.10 -2.82
CA ASP A 88 -15.37 13.14 -3.58
C ASP A 88 -16.08 14.48 -3.38
N ASP A 89 -16.68 15.01 -4.44
CA ASP A 89 -17.27 16.36 -4.51
C ASP A 89 -16.37 17.47 -3.91
N GLY A 90 -15.06 17.38 -4.18
CA GLY A 90 -14.06 18.33 -3.71
C GLY A 90 -13.67 18.20 -2.23
N ALA A 91 -14.40 17.42 -1.43
CA ALA A 91 -14.17 17.19 -0.01
C ALA A 91 -13.45 15.86 0.27
N TRP A 92 -12.78 15.77 1.42
CA TRP A 92 -12.16 14.53 1.89
C TRP A 92 -13.11 13.77 2.81
N HIS A 93 -13.35 12.51 2.47
CA HIS A 93 -14.19 11.59 3.23
C HIS A 93 -13.35 10.46 3.80
N TYR A 94 -13.65 10.07 5.04
CA TYR A 94 -13.02 8.90 5.65
C TYR A 94 -13.43 7.63 4.89
N ALA A 95 -12.45 6.76 4.60
CA ALA A 95 -12.69 5.44 4.05
C ALA A 95 -12.67 4.39 5.16
N PHE A 96 -11.47 4.07 5.66
CA PHE A 96 -11.24 3.07 6.70
C PHE A 96 -9.88 3.29 7.37
N ALA A 97 -9.65 2.57 8.49
CA ALA A 97 -8.33 2.39 9.08
C ALA A 97 -7.80 1.00 8.72
N GLY A 98 -6.53 0.91 8.34
CA GLY A 98 -5.95 -0.32 7.81
C GLY A 98 -4.44 -0.35 7.90
N MET A 99 -3.82 -1.27 7.16
CA MET A 99 -2.37 -1.41 7.06
C MET A 99 -1.93 -1.20 5.62
N ILE A 100 -0.73 -0.66 5.42
CA ILE A 100 -0.06 -0.66 4.10
C ILE A 100 1.09 -1.65 4.04
N SER A 101 1.21 -2.35 2.93
CA SER A 101 2.31 -3.27 2.63
C SER A 101 2.89 -3.00 1.24
N GLN A 102 4.13 -3.42 1.01
CA GLN A 102 4.74 -3.32 -0.32
C GLN A 102 4.07 -4.30 -1.28
N ARG A 103 3.66 -3.82 -2.45
CA ARG A 103 3.25 -4.72 -3.54
C ARG A 103 4.49 -5.36 -4.16
N HIS A 104 4.65 -6.67 -3.99
CA HIS A 104 5.67 -7.41 -4.74
C HIS A 104 5.24 -7.52 -6.21
N GLU A 105 6.03 -6.94 -7.12
CA GLU A 105 5.92 -7.31 -8.52
C GLU A 105 6.39 -8.77 -8.62
N ARG A 106 5.49 -9.66 -9.07
CA ARG A 106 5.86 -11.04 -9.35
C ARG A 106 6.87 -10.98 -10.50
N THR A 107 8.15 -11.07 -10.18
CA THR A 107 9.16 -11.40 -11.20
C THR A 107 8.65 -12.67 -11.86
N GLU A 108 8.38 -12.62 -13.16
CA GLU A 108 8.07 -13.82 -13.93
C GLU A 108 9.12 -14.87 -13.55
N GLU A 109 8.68 -15.98 -12.96
CA GLU A 109 9.56 -17.11 -12.73
C GLU A 109 10.22 -17.42 -14.08
N PRO A 110 11.57 -17.53 -14.17
CA PRO A 110 12.18 -17.93 -15.41
C PRO A 110 11.51 -19.24 -15.81
N ASP A 111 10.93 -19.25 -17.02
CA ASP A 111 10.42 -20.45 -17.67
C ASP A 111 11.53 -21.50 -17.56
N ASN A 112 11.36 -22.43 -16.62
CA ASN A 112 12.21 -23.61 -16.52
C ASN A 112 11.84 -24.46 -17.72
N GLY A 113 12.38 -24.05 -18.87
CA GLY A 113 12.21 -24.64 -20.17
C GLY A 113 12.45 -26.12 -20.04
N THR A 114 11.36 -26.87 -19.91
CA THR A 114 11.36 -28.32 -20.01
C THR A 114 10.84 -28.64 -21.40
N GLY A 115 11.62 -28.28 -22.41
CA GLY A 115 11.80 -29.12 -23.59
C GLY A 115 13.15 -29.80 -23.38
N ILE A 116 13.31 -31.11 -23.44
CA ILE A 116 12.78 -32.10 -24.38
C ILE A 116 12.68 -33.44 -23.63
#